data_AF-Q30A04-F1
#
_entry.id   AF-Q30A04-F1
#
_cell.length_a   1.000
_cell.length_b   1.000
_cell.length_c   1.000
_cell.angle_alpha   90.00
_cell.angle_beta   90.00
_cell.angle_gamma   90.00
#
_symmetry.space_group_name_H-M   'P 1'
#
loop_
_entity.id
_entity.type
_entity.pdbx_description
1 polymer ?
#
loop_
_entity_poly.entity_id
_entity_poly.type
_entity_poly.pdbx_seq_one_letter_code
_entity_poly.pdbx_strand_id
1 'polypeptide(L)'
;DRYGGDRQMDGLYLRSLEGFIAVVTSDGDMIFLSENISKFMGLTQVELTGHSIFDFTHPCDHDEIRENLSLKSGLGKKGRELSTERDFFMRMKCTVTNRGRTVNLKSASWKVLHCTGHLKVYSSCPPHTCP
;
A
#
# COMPACT_ATOMS: atom_id res chain seq x y z
N ASP A 1 0.56 30.46 11.24
CA ASP A 1 -0.42 29.80 10.35
C ASP A 1 0.16 29.24 9.04
N ARG A 2 1.15 28.32 9.08
CA ARG A 2 1.64 27.62 7.87
C ARG A 2 1.38 26.11 7.84
N TYR A 3 0.83 25.53 8.91
CA TYR A 3 0.50 24.10 9.00
C TYR A 3 -0.99 23.78 8.69
N GLY A 4 -1.84 24.81 8.55
CA GLY A 4 -3.27 24.63 8.26
C GLY A 4 -3.58 24.41 6.77
N GLY A 5 -2.69 24.87 5.87
CA GLY A 5 -2.86 24.74 4.42
C GLY A 5 -2.56 23.33 3.91
N ASP A 6 -1.51 22.69 4.42
CA ASP A 6 -1.09 21.35 3.97
C ASP A 6 -2.15 20.29 4.30
N ARG A 7 -2.76 20.35 5.49
CA ARG A 7 -3.83 19.41 5.88
C ARG A 7 -5.09 19.54 5.01
N GLN A 8 -5.42 20.76 4.56
CA GLN A 8 -6.54 20.96 3.62
C GLN A 8 -6.20 20.42 2.23
N MET A 9 -4.97 20.64 1.77
CA MET A 9 -4.52 20.18 0.46
C MET A 9 -4.44 18.65 0.39
N ASP A 10 -3.89 18.00 1.41
CA ASP A 10 -3.85 16.54 1.54
C ASP A 10 -5.26 15.93 1.49
N GLY A 11 -6.21 16.58 2.14
CA GLY A 11 -7.63 16.21 2.09
C GLY A 11 -8.22 16.32 0.68
N LEU A 12 -7.84 17.33 -0.12
CA LEU A 12 -8.31 17.49 -1.49
C LEU A 12 -7.68 16.46 -2.45
N TYR A 13 -6.39 16.15 -2.29
CA TYR A 13 -5.72 15.10 -3.08
C TYR A 13 -6.34 13.72 -2.82
N LEU A 14 -6.53 13.34 -1.54
CA LEU A 14 -7.15 12.06 -1.18
C LEU A 14 -8.63 11.96 -1.58
N ARG A 15 -9.33 13.09 -1.72
CA ARG A 15 -10.71 13.13 -2.21
C ARG A 15 -10.80 13.04 -3.73
N SER A 16 -9.78 13.52 -4.42
CA SER A 16 -9.67 13.42 -5.88
C SER A 16 -9.18 12.04 -6.31
N LEU A 17 -8.45 11.35 -5.44
CA LEU A 17 -8.06 9.96 -5.61
C LEU A 17 -9.28 9.04 -5.42
N GLU A 18 -9.68 8.31 -6.45
CA GLU A 18 -10.67 7.22 -6.35
C GLU A 18 -10.04 5.93 -5.76
N GLY A 19 -9.29 6.09 -4.67
CA GLY A 19 -8.53 5.02 -4.04
C GLY A 19 -7.88 5.47 -2.73
N PHE A 20 -6.91 4.70 -2.26
CA PHE A 20 -6.17 4.98 -1.04
C PHE A 20 -4.66 4.81 -1.29
N ILE A 21 -3.84 5.38 -0.42
CA ILE A 21 -2.39 5.28 -0.48
C ILE A 21 -1.94 4.22 0.51
N ALA A 22 -0.98 3.40 0.11
CA ALA A 22 -0.32 2.41 0.96
C ALA A 22 1.20 2.53 0.82
N VAL A 23 1.91 2.39 1.94
CA VAL A 23 3.37 2.22 1.97
C VAL A 23 3.66 0.89 2.64
N VAL A 24 4.36 0.03 1.92
CA VAL A 24 4.65 -1.35 2.31
C VAL A 24 6.16 -1.55 2.23
N THR A 25 6.73 -2.20 3.24
CA THR A 25 8.16 -2.55 3.26
C THR A 25 8.47 -3.65 2.25
N SER A 26 9.75 -3.89 1.97
CA SER A 26 10.19 -5.03 1.15
C SER A 26 9.80 -6.38 1.75
N ASP A 27 9.60 -6.42 3.06
CA ASP A 27 9.23 -7.63 3.80
C ASP A 27 7.69 -7.84 3.84
N GLY A 28 6.93 -6.84 3.35
CA GLY A 28 5.48 -6.89 3.26
C GLY A 28 4.74 -6.22 4.41
N ASP A 29 5.42 -5.49 5.29
CA ASP A 29 4.77 -4.80 6.41
C ASP A 29 4.11 -3.50 5.93
N MET A 30 2.83 -3.32 6.25
CA MET A 30 2.09 -2.10 5.94
C MET A 30 2.44 -1.02 6.98
N ILE A 31 3.32 -0.08 6.63
CA ILE A 31 3.80 0.97 7.56
C ILE A 31 2.98 2.26 7.49
N PHE A 32 2.22 2.46 6.41
CA PHE A 32 1.30 3.58 6.28
C PHE A 32 0.15 3.23 5.34
N LEU A 33 -1.05 3.65 5.72
CA LEU A 33 -2.26 3.60 4.89
C LEU A 33 -3.01 4.92 5.08
N SER A 34 -3.57 5.49 4.03
CA SER A 34 -4.38 6.71 4.16
C SER A 34 -5.71 6.44 4.88
N GLU A 35 -6.20 7.40 5.65
CA GLU A 35 -7.42 7.27 6.47
C GLU A 35 -8.67 6.87 5.67
N ASN A 36 -8.71 7.23 4.38
CA ASN A 36 -9.83 6.94 3.49
C ASN A 36 -9.94 5.46 3.09
N ILE A 37 -8.97 4.59 3.43
CA ILE A 37 -9.04 3.14 3.16
C ILE A 37 -10.31 2.49 3.72
N SER A 38 -10.79 2.97 4.86
CA SER A 38 -12.03 2.54 5.50
C SER A 38 -13.25 2.65 4.59
N LYS A 39 -13.27 3.63 3.68
CA LYS A 39 -14.35 3.82 2.70
C LYS A 39 -14.33 2.79 1.58
N PHE A 40 -13.15 2.30 1.20
CA PHE A 40 -12.97 1.39 0.08
C PHE A 40 -12.98 -0.09 0.48
N MET A 41 -12.36 -0.39 1.63
CA MET A 41 -12.14 -1.74 2.12
C MET A 41 -12.97 -2.08 3.36
N GLY A 42 -13.46 -1.08 4.10
CA GLY A 42 -14.22 -1.26 5.34
C GLY A 42 -13.37 -1.70 6.54
N LEU A 43 -12.04 -1.67 6.36
CA LEU A 43 -11.03 -1.85 7.40
C LEU A 43 -10.35 -0.50 7.64
N THR A 44 -10.07 -0.18 8.89
CA THR A 44 -9.44 1.08 9.29
C THR A 44 -7.93 1.02 9.15
N GLN A 45 -7.29 2.18 9.04
CA GLN A 45 -5.82 2.28 9.08
C GLN A 45 -5.23 1.63 10.34
N VAL A 46 -5.89 1.79 11.49
CA VAL A 46 -5.43 1.25 12.78
C VAL A 46 -5.45 -0.28 12.80
N GLU A 47 -6.43 -0.92 12.15
CA GLU A 47 -6.54 -2.38 12.06
C GLU A 47 -5.51 -3.02 11.11
N LEU A 48 -4.93 -2.23 10.21
CA LEU A 48 -4.05 -2.74 9.15
C LEU A 48 -2.59 -2.35 9.34
N THR A 49 -2.32 -1.18 9.91
CA THR A 49 -0.94 -0.67 10.06
C THR A 49 -0.15 -1.56 11.01
N GLY A 50 1.08 -1.90 10.62
CA GLY A 50 1.97 -2.79 11.37
C GLY A 50 1.73 -4.28 11.12
N HIS A 51 0.74 -4.64 10.30
CA HIS A 51 0.52 -6.03 9.89
C HIS A 51 1.10 -6.32 8.51
N SER A 52 1.31 -7.60 8.23
CA SER A 52 1.76 -8.06 6.92
C SER A 52 0.64 -7.93 5.88
N ILE A 53 0.95 -7.40 4.70
CA ILE A 53 0.02 -7.34 3.56
C ILE A 53 -0.49 -8.73 3.16
N PHE A 54 0.31 -9.78 3.40
CA PHE A 54 -0.04 -11.16 3.08
C PHE A 54 -1.21 -11.70 3.92
N ASP A 55 -1.49 -11.12 5.09
CA ASP A 55 -2.63 -11.48 5.93
C ASP A 55 -3.97 -11.01 5.36
N PHE A 56 -3.92 -9.96 4.53
CA PHE A 56 -5.09 -9.28 3.97
C PHE A 56 -5.24 -9.48 2.46
N THR A 57 -4.28 -10.11 1.80
CA THR A 57 -4.31 -10.38 0.35
C THR A 57 -4.59 -11.84 0.03
N HIS A 58 -5.13 -12.09 -1.16
CA HIS A 58 -5.48 -13.44 -1.60
C HIS A 58 -4.20 -14.28 -1.79
N PRO A 59 -4.13 -15.52 -1.26
CA PRO A 59 -2.90 -16.33 -1.32
C PRO A 59 -2.35 -16.57 -2.73
N CYS A 60 -3.22 -16.70 -3.75
CA CYS A 60 -2.77 -16.85 -5.13
C CYS A 60 -2.07 -15.62 -5.72
N ASP A 61 -2.17 -14.45 -5.07
CA ASP A 61 -1.54 -13.21 -5.54
C ASP A 61 -0.21 -12.95 -4.79
N HIS A 62 0.15 -13.76 -3.78
CA HIS A 62 1.30 -13.52 -2.91
C HIS A 62 2.64 -13.50 -3.64
N ASP A 63 2.80 -14.35 -4.66
CA ASP A 63 4.05 -14.40 -5.43
C ASP A 63 4.24 -13.15 -6.29
N GLU A 64 3.18 -12.67 -6.94
CA GLU A 64 3.18 -11.43 -7.72
C GLU A 64 3.42 -10.21 -6.83
N ILE A 65 2.79 -10.15 -5.66
CA ILE A 65 3.03 -9.09 -4.67
C ILE A 65 4.51 -9.10 -4.24
N ARG A 66 5.07 -10.28 -3.94
CA ARG A 66 6.47 -10.40 -3.51
C ARG A 66 7.45 -9.98 -4.60
N GLU A 67 7.14 -10.28 -5.87
CA GLU A 67 7.93 -9.81 -6.99
C GLU A 67 7.89 -8.27 -7.11
N ASN A 68 6.71 -7.66 -6.98
CA ASN A 68 6.54 -6.21 -7.05
C ASN A 68 7.21 -5.47 -5.88
N LEU A 69 7.26 -6.06 -4.69
CA LEU A 69 8.00 -5.52 -3.53
C LEU A 69 9.53 -5.72 -3.65
N SER A 70 9.99 -6.59 -4.56
CA SER A 70 11.42 -6.85 -4.74
C SER A 70 12.09 -5.82 -5.65
N LEU A 71 13.27 -5.35 -5.22
CA LEU A 71 14.17 -4.56 -6.08
C LEU A 71 14.69 -5.38 -7.27
N LYS A 72 14.70 -6.73 -7.17
CA LYS A 72 15.21 -7.63 -8.21
C LYS A 72 14.38 -7.63 -9.48
N SER A 73 13.08 -7.31 -9.39
CA SER A 73 12.19 -7.22 -10.56
C SER A 73 12.61 -6.08 -11.52
N GLY A 74 13.34 -5.07 -11.02
CA GLY A 74 13.92 -4.00 -11.86
C GLY A 74 15.29 -4.31 -12.47
N LEU A 75 15.94 -5.42 -12.09
CA LEU A 75 17.28 -5.81 -12.57
C LEU A 75 17.17 -6.67 -13.84
N GLY A 76 16.75 -6.05 -14.94
CA GLY A 76 16.89 -6.64 -16.26
C GLY A 76 18.36 -6.90 -16.60
N LYS A 77 18.68 -8.12 -17.06
CA LYS A 77 19.99 -8.46 -17.64
C LYS A 77 20.29 -7.45 -18.77
N LYS A 78 21.38 -6.68 -18.63
CA LYS A 78 21.86 -5.55 -19.45
C LYS A 78 21.30 -4.17 -19.07
N GLY A 79 21.99 -3.51 -18.14
CA GLY A 79 22.40 -2.11 -18.25
C GLY A 79 21.31 -1.05 -18.52
N ARG A 80 20.06 -1.29 -18.11
CA ARG A 80 18.97 -0.32 -18.21
C ARG A 80 18.51 0.07 -16.81
N GLU A 81 18.26 1.36 -16.67
CA GLU A 81 17.70 2.07 -15.53
C GLU A 81 16.71 1.21 -14.73
N LEU A 82 16.92 1.11 -13.41
CA LEU A 82 16.05 0.34 -12.52
C LEU A 82 14.64 0.93 -12.61
N SER A 83 13.70 0.24 -13.25
CA SER A 83 12.30 0.65 -13.21
C SER A 83 11.81 0.53 -11.78
N THR A 84 11.57 1.66 -11.13
CA THR A 84 10.97 1.74 -9.80
C THR A 84 9.45 1.71 -9.88
N GLU A 85 8.88 1.99 -11.04
CA GLU A 85 7.43 1.97 -11.26
C GLU A 85 6.87 0.56 -11.11
N ARG A 86 5.70 0.47 -10.49
CA ARG A 86 4.95 -0.76 -10.26
C ARG A 86 3.54 -0.53 -10.72
N ASP A 87 3.02 -1.45 -11.50
CA ASP A 87 1.66 -1.48 -12.02
C ASP A 87 1.21 -2.95 -12.05
N PHE A 88 0.32 -3.31 -11.13
CA PHE A 88 -0.17 -4.68 -11.00
C PHE A 88 -1.56 -4.72 -10.37
N PHE A 89 -2.20 -5.88 -10.39
CA PHE A 89 -3.47 -6.11 -9.71
C PHE A 89 -3.27 -7.03 -8.52
N MET A 90 -4.03 -6.79 -7.44
CA MET A 90 -4.09 -7.72 -6.32
C MET A 90 -5.49 -7.77 -5.73
N ARG A 91 -5.82 -8.88 -5.07
CA ARG A 91 -7.07 -9.02 -4.31
C ARG A 91 -6.81 -8.83 -2.83
N MET A 92 -7.56 -7.92 -2.21
CA MET A 92 -7.50 -7.65 -0.78
C MET A 92 -8.85 -7.90 -0.11
N LYS A 93 -8.83 -8.33 1.16
CA LYS A 93 -10.03 -8.53 1.99
C LYS A 93 -10.78 -7.21 2.14
N CYS A 94 -12.07 -7.24 1.79
CA CYS A 94 -12.98 -6.11 1.85
C CYS A 94 -14.21 -6.50 2.68
N THR A 95 -14.54 -5.70 3.69
CA THR A 95 -15.74 -5.86 4.52
C THR A 95 -16.91 -5.01 4.01
N VAL A 96 -16.70 -4.16 3.00
CA VAL A 96 -17.79 -3.41 2.35
C VAL A 96 -18.46 -4.27 1.29
N THR A 97 -19.75 -4.52 1.49
CA THR A 97 -20.58 -5.23 0.51
C THR A 97 -21.01 -4.32 -0.64
N ASN A 98 -21.46 -4.89 -1.75
CA ASN A 98 -22.00 -4.14 -2.90
C ASN A 98 -23.22 -3.25 -2.54
N ARG A 99 -23.85 -3.49 -1.39
CA ARG A 99 -24.95 -2.68 -0.85
C ARG A 99 -24.48 -1.60 0.14
N GLY A 100 -23.18 -1.37 0.27
CA GLY A 100 -22.58 -0.37 1.15
C GLY A 100 -22.63 -0.72 2.65
N ARG A 101 -22.99 -1.97 3.01
CA ARG A 101 -22.99 -2.43 4.41
C ARG A 101 -21.63 -3.02 4.77
N THR A 102 -21.15 -2.72 5.97
CA THR A 102 -19.93 -3.31 6.55
C THR A 102 -20.25 -4.63 7.23
N VAL A 103 -19.47 -5.67 6.92
CA VAL A 103 -19.53 -6.99 7.59
C VAL A 103 -18.28 -7.24 8.43
N ASN A 104 -18.26 -8.33 9.19
CA ASN A 104 -17.05 -8.74 9.91
C ASN A 104 -15.99 -9.33 8.95
N LEU A 105 -14.75 -9.40 9.42
CA LEU A 105 -13.62 -9.92 8.63
C LEU A 105 -13.80 -11.38 8.18
N LYS A 106 -14.53 -12.22 8.94
CA LYS A 106 -14.82 -13.61 8.55
C LYS A 106 -15.74 -13.71 7.33
N SER A 107 -16.51 -12.66 7.07
CA SER A 107 -17.46 -12.57 5.96
C SER A 107 -16.95 -11.66 4.84
N ALA A 108 -15.70 -11.21 4.93
CA ALA A 108 -15.09 -10.32 3.95
C ALA A 108 -15.02 -10.99 2.56
N SER A 109 -15.22 -10.20 1.53
CA SER A 109 -15.02 -10.61 0.14
C SER A 109 -13.62 -10.23 -0.34
N TRP A 110 -13.22 -10.77 -1.48
CA TRP A 110 -12.00 -10.36 -2.18
C TRP A 110 -12.32 -9.23 -3.15
N LYS A 111 -11.78 -8.03 -2.91
CA LYS A 111 -11.89 -6.89 -3.81
C LYS A 111 -10.61 -6.76 -4.62
N VAL A 112 -10.73 -6.69 -5.94
CA VAL A 112 -9.59 -6.41 -6.84
C VAL A 112 -9.20 -4.95 -6.71
N LEU A 113 -7.90 -4.71 -6.55
CA LEU A 113 -7.26 -3.40 -6.50
C LEU A 113 -6.27 -3.29 -7.66
N HIS A 114 -6.27 -2.15 -8.31
CA HIS A 114 -5.20 -1.74 -9.23
C HIS A 114 -4.17 -0.97 -8.43
N CYS A 115 -2.92 -1.44 -8.44
CA CYS A 115 -1.84 -0.91 -7.63
C CYS A 115 -0.81 -0.26 -8.55
N THR A 116 -0.76 1.07 -8.51
CA THR A 116 0.22 1.89 -9.23
C THR A 116 1.09 2.66 -8.25
N GLY A 117 2.40 2.67 -8.44
CA GLY A 117 3.29 3.45 -7.58
C GLY A 117 4.77 3.22 -7.88
N HIS A 118 5.62 3.54 -6.90
CA HIS A 118 7.07 3.41 -7.04
C HIS A 118 7.70 2.72 -5.84
N LEU A 119 8.71 1.90 -6.11
CA LEU A 119 9.61 1.35 -5.11
C LEU A 119 10.71 2.37 -4.80
N LYS A 120 10.84 2.77 -3.54
CA LYS A 120 11.86 3.71 -3.08
C LYS A 120 12.77 3.05 -2.06
N VAL A 121 14.07 3.06 -2.35
CA VAL A 121 15.09 2.56 -1.43
C VAL A 121 15.44 3.65 -0.44
N TYR A 122 15.24 3.37 0.84
CA TYR A 122 15.72 4.22 1.92
C TYR A 122 17.00 3.58 2.46
N SER A 123 18.14 4.13 2.07
CA SER A 123 19.40 3.82 2.74
C SER A 123 19.27 4.29 4.18
N SER A 124 19.22 3.36 5.14
CA SER A 124 19.46 3.69 6.54
C SER A 124 20.81 4.39 6.61
N CYS A 125 20.85 5.63 7.11
CA CYS A 125 22.11 6.28 7.46
C CYS A 125 22.97 5.29 8.27
N PRO A 126 24.29 5.22 8.03
CA PRO A 126 25.15 4.39 8.87
C PRO A 126 24.98 4.86 10.32
N PRO A 127 24.76 3.95 11.29
CA PRO A 127 24.87 4.31 12.68
C PRO A 127 26.35 4.67 12.94
N HIS A 128 26.57 5.90 13.42
CA HIS A 128 27.82 6.46 13.97
C HIS A 128 28.88 6.99 12.99
N THR A 129 29.01 8.32 12.98
CA THR A 129 30.27 9.02 13.28
C THR A 129 29.93 10.43 13.78
N CYS A 130 29.67 10.58 15.09
CA CYS A 130 29.90 11.88 15.74
C CYS A 130 31.38 11.92 16.15
N PRO A 131 32.10 13.02 15.89
CA PRO A 131 33.47 13.21 16.35
C PRO A 131 33.57 13.34 17.88
#